data_AF-A0A926GXC0-F1
#
_entry.id   AF-A0A926GXC0-F1
#
_cell.length_a   1.000
_cell.length_b   1.000
_cell.length_c   1.000
_cell.angle_alpha   90.00
_cell.angle_beta   90.00
_cell.angle_gamma   90.00
#
_symmetry.space_group_name_H-M   'P 1'
#
loop_
_entity.id
_entity.type
_entity.pdbx_description
1 polymer ?
#
loop_
_entity_poly.entity_id
_entity_poly.type
_entity_poly.pdbx_seq_one_letter_code
_entity_poly.pdbx_strand_id
1 'polypeptide(L)'
;MDTKAATGTFLPRAKGHYFRMTITDEQKRTIDAWVKKNGRNEYGDKPDTHYAGGNPLFDEMSPKLKDRYEYILERNPELKTEIETPQGK
;
A
#
# COMPACT_ATOMS: atom_id res chain seq x y z
N MET A 1 -3.66 -9.47 -28.38
CA MET A 1 -3.52 -10.26 -27.13
C MET A 1 -3.82 -9.28 -26.01
N ASP A 2 -5.11 -9.11 -25.75
CA ASP A 2 -5.65 -7.94 -25.07
C ASP A 2 -6.04 -8.34 -23.66
N THR A 3 -5.09 -8.25 -22.74
CA THR A 3 -5.39 -8.37 -21.31
C THR A 3 -6.02 -7.08 -20.83
N LYS A 4 -7.35 -7.04 -20.80
CA LYS A 4 -8.12 -6.05 -20.02
C LYS A 4 -7.72 -6.19 -18.54
N ALA A 5 -6.97 -5.22 -18.02
CA ALA A 5 -6.75 -5.09 -16.59
C ALA A 5 -8.11 -4.81 -15.92
N ALA A 6 -8.45 -5.64 -14.94
CA ALA A 6 -9.66 -5.49 -14.15
C ALA A 6 -9.57 -4.20 -13.33
N THR A 7 -10.43 -3.23 -13.64
CA THR A 7 -10.63 -1.99 -12.88
C THR A 7 -11.07 -2.33 -11.46
N GLY A 8 -10.14 -2.24 -10.50
CA GLY A 8 -10.45 -2.29 -9.08
C GLY A 8 -11.07 -0.97 -8.64
N THR A 9 -12.39 -0.93 -8.52
CA THR A 9 -13.12 0.23 -7.98
C THR A 9 -12.78 0.43 -6.51
N PHE A 10 -12.11 1.54 -6.19
CA PHE A 10 -11.91 2.03 -4.82
C PHE A 10 -13.19 2.75 -4.36
N LEU A 11 -13.84 2.25 -3.31
CA LEU A 11 -14.97 2.93 -2.67
C LEU A 11 -14.48 3.65 -1.39
N PRO A 12 -14.85 4.92 -1.16
CA PRO A 12 -14.55 5.60 0.10
C PRO A 12 -15.33 4.92 1.23
N ARG A 13 -14.66 4.57 2.34
CA ARG A 13 -15.31 3.83 3.42
C ARG A 13 -15.73 4.70 4.60
N ALA A 14 -17.01 4.61 4.94
CA ALA A 14 -17.50 4.84 6.28
C ALA A 14 -17.02 3.71 7.22
N LYS A 15 -16.34 4.12 8.30
CA LYS A 15 -16.11 3.45 9.61
C LYS A 15 -15.86 1.93 9.62
N GLY A 16 -14.66 1.55 10.09
CA GLY A 16 -14.54 0.57 11.18
C GLY A 16 -14.38 -0.93 10.88
N HIS A 17 -14.20 -1.38 9.62
CA HIS A 17 -13.83 -2.78 9.39
C HIS A 17 -12.74 -2.90 8.32
N TYR A 18 -11.65 -3.59 8.71
CA TYR A 18 -10.50 -3.92 7.86
C TYR A 18 -10.98 -4.69 6.63
N PHE A 19 -11.14 -3.95 5.52
CA PHE A 19 -11.31 -4.55 4.21
C PHE A 19 -9.99 -5.23 3.92
N ARG A 20 -9.96 -6.57 3.84
CA ARG A 20 -8.85 -7.28 3.22
C ARG A 20 -8.78 -6.77 1.79
N MET A 21 -7.95 -5.77 1.54
CA MET A 21 -7.82 -5.17 0.22
C MET A 21 -7.02 -6.16 -0.60
N THR A 22 -7.65 -6.78 -1.59
CA THR A 22 -6.93 -7.53 -2.61
C THR A 22 -6.19 -6.53 -3.49
N ILE A 23 -5.02 -6.08 -3.03
CA ILE A 23 -4.12 -5.22 -3.80
C ILE A 23 -3.59 -6.06 -4.96
N THR A 24 -3.87 -5.62 -6.19
CA THR A 24 -3.46 -6.34 -7.39
C THR A 24 -1.95 -6.24 -7.60
N ASP A 25 -1.36 -7.14 -8.38
CA ASP A 25 0.09 -7.11 -8.64
C ASP A 25 0.52 -5.85 -9.40
N GLU A 26 -0.36 -5.26 -10.21
CA GLU A 26 -0.13 -3.98 -10.88
C GLU A 26 -0.06 -2.81 -9.89
N GLN A 27 -0.97 -2.79 -8.90
CA GLN A 27 -0.94 -1.82 -7.83
C GLN A 27 0.31 -1.98 -6.96
N LYS A 28 0.70 -3.21 -6.62
CA LYS A 28 1.94 -3.49 -5.89
C LYS A 28 3.16 -2.94 -6.62
N ARG A 29 3.26 -3.17 -7.93
CA ARG A 29 4.34 -2.61 -8.77
C ARG A 29 4.36 -1.09 -8.76
N THR A 30 3.20 -0.45 -8.80
CA THR A 30 3.08 1.01 -8.72
C THR A 30 3.56 1.53 -7.36
N ILE A 31 3.15 0.86 -6.28
CA ILE A 31 3.58 1.18 -4.92
C ILE A 31 5.11 1.02 -4.78
N ASP A 32 5.68 -0.08 -5.25
CA ASP A 32 7.13 -0.33 -5.19
C ASP A 32 7.92 0.71 -6.01
N ALA A 33 7.42 1.06 -7.21
CA ALA A 33 8.03 2.10 -8.03
C ALA A 33 8.00 3.47 -7.33
N TRP A 34 6.90 3.80 -6.67
CA TRP A 34 6.77 5.03 -5.90
C TRP A 34 7.71 5.04 -4.69
N VAL A 35 7.79 3.95 -3.93
CA VAL A 35 8.71 3.82 -2.78
C VAL A 35 10.14 4.10 -3.22
N LYS A 36 10.57 3.45 -4.32
CA LYS A 36 11.91 3.64 -4.88
C LYS A 36 12.14 5.06 -5.39
N LYS A 37 11.19 5.62 -6.14
CA LYS A 37 11.27 6.97 -6.71
C LYS A 37 11.43 8.05 -5.63
N ASN A 38 10.78 7.86 -4.48
CA ASN A 38 10.79 8.82 -3.38
C ASN A 38 11.93 8.58 -2.36
N GLY A 39 12.83 7.62 -2.60
CA GLY A 39 13.94 7.32 -1.69
C GLY A 39 13.48 6.84 -0.31
N ARG A 40 12.32 6.18 -0.25
CA ARG A 40 11.72 5.66 0.98
C ARG A 40 12.29 4.28 1.31
N ASN A 41 12.17 3.87 2.57
CA ASN A 41 12.52 2.51 2.98
C ASN A 41 11.50 1.49 2.44
N GLU A 42 11.75 0.20 2.67
CA GLU A 42 10.91 -0.88 2.15
C GLU A 42 9.44 -0.81 2.60
N TYR A 43 9.14 -0.14 3.72
CA TYR A 43 7.79 0.06 4.28
C TYR A 43 7.16 1.41 3.88
N GLY A 44 7.81 2.16 2.98
CA GLY A 44 7.31 3.45 2.50
C GLY A 44 7.48 4.60 3.50
N ASP A 45 8.24 4.42 4.56
CA ASP A 45 8.63 5.50 5.48
C ASP A 45 9.97 6.14 5.04
N LYS A 46 10.42 7.16 5.78
CA LYS A 46 11.73 7.79 5.54
C LYS A 46 12.87 6.79 5.77
N PRO A 47 14.00 6.91 5.05
CA PRO A 47 15.10 5.94 5.12
C PRO A 47 15.76 5.82 6.51
N ASP A 48 15.65 6.85 7.34
CA ASP A 48 16.18 6.93 8.70
C ASP A 48 15.19 6.47 9.79
N THR A 49 14.03 5.95 9.40
CA THR A 49 13.00 5.48 10.33
C THR A 49 13.48 4.27 11.11
N HIS A 50 13.47 4.38 12.44
CA HIS A 50 13.76 3.28 13.36
C HIS A 50 12.47 2.70 13.94
N TYR A 51 12.35 1.37 13.93
CA TYR A 51 11.19 0.67 14.48
C TYR A 51 11.54 0.10 15.86
N ALA A 52 10.90 0.62 16.92
CA ALA A 52 11.19 0.21 18.29
C ALA A 52 10.98 -1.31 18.54
N GLY A 53 10.09 -1.94 17.76
CA GLY A 53 9.85 -3.40 17.76
C GLY A 53 10.50 -4.18 16.60
N GLY A 54 11.43 -3.56 15.86
CA GLY A 54 12.13 -4.18 14.73
C GLY A 54 11.32 -4.22 13.43
N ASN A 55 10.10 -4.74 13.46
CA ASN A 55 9.23 -4.85 12.28
C ASN A 55 7.93 -4.06 12.45
N PRO A 56 7.66 -3.03 11.61
CA PRO A 56 6.43 -2.23 11.71
C PRO A 56 5.15 -2.98 11.33
N LEU A 57 5.27 -4.16 10.70
CA LEU A 57 4.15 -5.00 10.31
C LEU A 57 3.75 -5.99 11.41
N PHE A 58 4.54 -6.10 12.47
CA PHE A 58 4.23 -6.94 13.62
C PHE A 58 3.29 -6.19 14.56
N ASP A 59 2.12 -6.77 14.79
CA ASP A 59 1.14 -6.28 15.76
C ASP A 59 1.15 -7.23 16.96
N GLU A 60 1.71 -6.80 18.09
CA GLU A 60 1.78 -7.62 19.31
C GLU A 60 0.39 -7.94 19.90
N MET A 61 -0.62 -7.16 19.54
CA MET A 61 -1.99 -7.30 20.04
C MET A 61 -2.85 -8.18 19.12
N SER A 62 -2.34 -8.53 17.94
CA SER A 62 -3.05 -9.32 16.93
C SER A 62 -2.16 -10.43 16.37
N PRO A 63 -2.61 -11.70 16.33
CA PRO A 63 -1.83 -12.79 15.72
C PRO A 63 -1.71 -12.69 14.18
N LYS A 64 -2.00 -11.52 13.58
CA LYS A 64 -1.98 -11.29 12.13
C LYS A 64 -0.90 -10.25 11.79
N LEU A 65 0.02 -10.65 10.93
CA LEU A 65 0.92 -9.72 10.26
C LEU A 65 0.10 -8.77 9.39
N LYS A 66 0.37 -7.47 9.50
CA LYS A 66 -0.21 -6.47 8.61
C LYS A 66 0.43 -6.62 7.23
N ASP A 67 -0.38 -6.54 6.17
CA ASP A 67 0.18 -6.57 4.82
C ASP A 67 1.02 -5.31 4.57
N ARG A 68 2.20 -5.50 3.96
CA ARG A 68 3.14 -4.41 3.68
C ARG A 68 2.50 -3.29 2.85
N TYR A 69 1.74 -3.64 1.82
CA TYR A 69 1.15 -2.66 0.92
C TYR A 69 -0.03 -1.94 1.58
N GLU A 70 -0.79 -2.65 2.43
CA GLU A 70 -1.80 -2.01 3.29
C GLU A 70 -1.15 -1.00 4.24
N TYR A 71 -0.03 -1.37 4.87
CA TYR A 71 0.74 -0.46 5.73
C TYR A 71 1.22 0.79 4.97
N ILE A 72 1.82 0.60 3.79
CA ILE A 72 2.32 1.71 2.96
C ILE A 72 1.18 2.66 2.60
N LEU A 73 0.02 2.15 2.16
CA LEU A 73 -1.13 2.98 1.78
C LEU A 73 -1.79 3.68 2.96
N GLU A 74 -1.78 3.08 4.15
CA GLU A 74 -2.28 3.71 5.36
C GLU A 74 -1.41 4.90 5.78
N ARG A 75 -0.09 4.75 5.68
CA ARG A 75 0.89 5.76 6.08
C ARG A 75 1.11 6.85 5.04
N ASN A 76 0.82 6.55 3.77
CA ASN A 76 1.03 7.44 2.64
C ASN A 76 -0.30 7.63 1.87
N PRO A 77 -1.26 8.39 2.42
CA PRO A 77 -2.56 8.59 1.80
C PRO A 77 -2.46 9.27 0.42
N GLU A 78 -1.41 10.03 0.13
CA GLU A 78 -1.13 10.61 -1.18
C GLU A 78 -1.01 9.55 -2.28
N LEU A 79 -0.47 8.37 -1.93
CA LEU A 79 -0.28 7.27 -2.88
C LEU A 79 -1.60 6.67 -3.35
N LYS A 80 -2.68 6.78 -2.55
CA LYS A 80 -4.01 6.28 -2.91
C LYS A 80 -4.48 6.91 -4.23
N THR A 81 -4.27 8.22 -4.40
CA THR A 81 -4.65 8.91 -5.64
C THR A 81 -3.82 8.48 -6.85
N GLU A 82 -2.54 8.09 -6.66
CA GLU A 82 -1.68 7.60 -7.74
C GLU A 82 -2.05 6.17 -8.19
N ILE A 83 -2.52 5.31 -7.28
CA ILE A 83 -2.99 3.95 -7.61
C ILE A 83 -4.45 3.91 -8.07
N GLU A 84 -5.23 4.96 -7.78
CA GLU A 84 -6.61 5.16 -8.26
C GLU A 84 -6.66 5.71 -9.69
N THR A 85 -5.61 6.41 -10.11
CA THR A 85 -5.51 6.95 -11.47
C THR A 85 -4.84 5.89 -12.35
N PRO A 86 -5.55 5.21 -13.27
CA PRO A 86 -4.87 4.40 -14.28
C PRO A 86 -3.93 5.35 -15.04
N GLN A 87 -2.64 5.03 -15.10
CA GLN A 87 -1.71 5.75 -15.96
C GLN A 87 -2.11 5.53 -17.42
N GLY A 88 -3.03 6.35 -17.88
CA GLY A 88 -3.47 6.51 -19.25
C GLY A 88 -3.41 7.99 -19.59
N LYS A 89 -2.25 8.43 -20.07
CA LYS A 89 -2.16 9.54 -21.01
C LYS A 89 -1.40 9.04 -22.22
#